data_AF-A0A3B9BVL4-F1
#
_entry.id   AF-A0A3B9BVL4-F1
#
_cell.length_a   1.000
_cell.length_b   1.000
_cell.length_c   1.000
_cell.angle_alpha   90.00
_cell.angle_beta   90.00
_cell.angle_gamma   90.00
#
_symmetry.space_group_name_H-M   'P 1'
#
loop_
_entity.id
_entity.type
_entity.pdbx_description
1 polymer ?
#
loop_
_entity_poly.entity_id
_entity_poly.type
_entity_poly.pdbx_seq_one_letter_code
_entity_poly.pdbx_strand_id
1 'polypeptide(L)' 'MTRNQIIKAVGNPHLNLYASDGYFYFVFDNGDINDYDDHSVYVYRLKHLSLSQWINEAQTFLKGIGQ' A
#
# COMPACT_ATOMS: atom_id res chain seq x y z
N MET A 1 13.86 -2.90 -5.87
CA MET A 1 12.71 -2.25 -5.21
C MET A 1 12.26 -3.12 -4.05
N THR A 2 12.07 -2.54 -2.88
CA THR A 2 11.57 -3.21 -1.68
C THR A 2 10.26 -2.57 -1.21
N ARG A 3 9.49 -3.26 -0.37
CA ARG A 3 8.27 -2.71 0.25
C ARG A 3 8.56 -1.42 1.03
N ASN A 4 9.66 -1.41 1.79
CA ASN A 4 10.09 -0.21 2.53
C ASN A 4 10.43 0.97 1.61
N GLN A 5 10.98 0.72 0.42
CA GLN A 5 11.23 1.80 -0.55
C GLN A 5 9.91 2.39 -1.08
N ILE A 6 8.89 1.54 -1.30
CA ILE A 6 7.56 1.98 -1.72
C ILE A 6 6.92 2.82 -0.62
N ILE A 7 6.83 2.32 0.61
CA ILE A 7 6.20 3.04 1.73
C ILE A 7 6.89 4.37 2.02
N LYS A 8 8.24 4.40 2.01
CA LYS A 8 8.99 5.65 2.14
C LYS A 8 8.68 6.67 1.04
N ALA A 9 8.42 6.21 -0.18
CA ALA A 9 8.09 7.09 -1.30
C ALA A 9 6.65 7.60 -1.26
N VAL A 10 5.72 6.84 -0.66
CA VAL A 10 4.34 7.29 -0.44
C VAL A 10 4.27 8.34 0.67
N GLY A 11 5.05 8.15 1.75
CA GLY A 11 5.19 9.15 2.81
C GLY A 11 4.05 9.22 3.84
N ASN A 12 3.16 8.22 3.88
CA ASN A 12 2.12 8.12 4.91
C ASN A 12 2.61 7.21 6.07
N PRO A 13 2.64 7.69 7.33
CA PRO A 13 3.19 6.95 8.47
C PRO A 13 2.29 5.79 8.94
N HIS A 14 1.01 5.82 8.59
CA HIS A 14 0.01 4.80 8.95
C HIS A 14 -0.18 3.75 7.85
N LEU A 15 0.49 3.92 6.71
CA LEU A 15 0.42 3.01 5.58
C LEU A 15 1.54 1.98 5.63
N ASN A 16 1.18 0.71 5.49
CA ASN A 16 2.11 -0.40 5.31
C ASN A 16 1.76 -1.21 4.05
N LEU A 17 2.77 -1.92 3.52
CA LEU A 17 2.62 -2.82 2.37
C LEU A 17 3.05 -4.22 2.80
N TYR A 18 2.11 -5.15 2.74
CA TYR A 18 2.31 -6.54 3.10
C TYR A 18 2.33 -7.44 1.86
N ALA A 19 2.77 -8.68 2.06
CA ALA A 19 2.78 -9.71 1.04
C ALA A 19 2.01 -10.91 1.56
N SER A 20 1.17 -11.49 0.73
CA SER A 20 0.46 -12.74 0.96
C SER A 20 0.79 -13.71 -0.17
N ASP A 21 0.21 -14.91 -0.14
CA ASP A 21 0.44 -15.91 -1.18
C ASP A 21 -0.17 -15.46 -2.52
N GLY A 22 0.69 -14.90 -3.38
CA GLY A 22 0.36 -14.53 -4.76
C GLY A 22 -0.03 -13.08 -4.99
N TYR A 23 -0.05 -12.23 -3.96
CA TYR A 23 -0.39 -10.81 -4.08
C TYR A 23 0.25 -9.96 -2.96
N PHE A 24 0.12 -8.64 -3.10
CA PHE A 24 0.50 -7.68 -2.08
C PHE A 24 -0.73 -6.88 -1.69
N TYR A 25 -0.74 -6.29 -0.50
CA TYR A 25 -1.85 -5.45 -0.06
C TYR A 25 -1.36 -4.31 0.81
N PHE A 26 -1.94 -3.14 0.60
CA PHE A 26 -1.79 -2.00 1.48
C PHE A 26 -2.71 -2.15 2.67
N VAL A 27 -2.27 -1.67 3.83
CA VAL A 27 -3.10 -1.52 5.02
C VAL A 27 -2.85 -0.12 5.55
N PHE A 28 -3.93 0.60 5.79
CA PHE A 28 -3.92 1.83 6.57
C PHE A 28 -4.41 1.50 7.99
N ASP A 29 -3.62 1.88 8.98
CA ASP A 29 -3.95 1.71 10.40
C ASP A 29 -3.36 2.87 11.20
N ASN A 30 -4.25 3.73 11.71
CA ASN A 30 -3.88 4.85 12.59
C ASN A 30 -4.13 4.56 14.08
N GLY A 31 -4.56 3.33 14.43
CA GLY A 31 -4.93 2.91 15.77
C GLY A 31 -6.39 3.17 16.18
N ASP A 32 -7.19 3.86 15.35
CA ASP A 32 -8.64 3.94 15.50
C ASP A 32 -9.31 2.77 14.76
N ILE A 33 -10.17 2.04 15.46
CA ILE A 33 -10.91 0.90 14.89
C ILE A 33 -11.83 1.29 13.74
N ASN A 34 -12.23 2.56 13.65
CA ASN A 34 -13.07 3.08 12.58
C ASN A 34 -12.26 3.52 11.35
N ASP A 35 -10.95 3.69 11.48
CA ASP A 35 -10.04 4.15 10.43
C ASP A 35 -9.01 3.05 10.10
N TYR A 36 -9.51 1.83 9.93
CA TYR A 36 -8.76 0.69 9.41
C TYR A 36 -9.30 0.30 8.03
N ASP A 37 -8.42 0.19 7.04
CA ASP A 37 -8.79 -0.27 5.70
C ASP A 37 -7.61 -0.97 5.00
N ASP A 38 -7.90 -1.81 4.01
CA ASP A 38 -6.92 -2.55 3.23
C ASP A 38 -7.25 -2.58 1.73
N HIS A 39 -6.20 -2.60 0.90
CA HIS A 39 -6.33 -2.65 -0.56
C HIS A 39 -5.39 -3.69 -1.17
N SER A 40 -5.97 -4.69 -1.82
CA SER A 40 -5.24 -5.78 -2.47
C SER A 40 -4.80 -5.42 -3.89
N VAL A 41 -3.50 -5.62 -4.15
CA VAL A 41 -2.84 -5.45 -5.46
C VAL A 41 -2.38 -6.81 -5.96
N TYR A 42 -3.13 -7.36 -6.94
CA TYR A 42 -2.96 -8.72 -7.47
C TYR A 42 -1.77 -8.85 -8.43
N VAL A 43 -0.55 -8.77 -7.89
CA VAL A 43 0.69 -8.99 -8.63
C VAL A 43 1.59 -9.99 -7.90
N TYR A 44 2.13 -10.96 -8.64
CA TYR A 44 2.93 -12.04 -8.05
C TYR A 44 4.30 -11.59 -7.51
N ARG A 45 4.90 -10.53 -8.08
CA ARG A 45 6.20 -10.01 -7.65
C ARG A 45 6.18 -8.49 -7.65
N LEU A 46 6.86 -7.87 -6.67
CA LEU A 46 6.97 -6.40 -6.57
C LEU A 46 7.44 -5.74 -7.87
N LYS A 47 8.34 -6.40 -8.62
CA LYS A 47 8.91 -5.88 -9.88
C LYS A 47 7.95 -5.89 -11.07
N HIS A 48 6.75 -6.46 -10.93
CA HIS A 48 5.73 -6.42 -11.99
C HIS A 48 5.12 -5.02 -12.13
N LEU A 49 5.19 -4.21 -11.07
CA LEU A 49 4.87 -2.79 -11.10
C LEU A 49 6.16 -1.98 -10.93
N SER A 50 6.20 -0.80 -11.56
CA SER A 50 7.21 0.20 -11.28
C SER A 50 6.97 0.86 -9.91
N LEU A 51 7.96 1.59 -9.40
CA LEU A 51 7.77 2.39 -8.18
C LEU A 51 6.63 3.41 -8.32
N SER A 52 6.52 4.06 -9.48
CA SER A 52 5.44 5.03 -9.73
C SER A 52 4.05 4.40 -9.76
N GLN A 53 3.93 3.16 -10.28
CA GLN A 53 2.67 2.41 -10.24
C GLN A 53 2.29 2.04 -8.80
N TRP A 54 3.24 1.59 -7.98
CA TRP A 54 2.98 1.33 -6.56
C TRP A 54 2.55 2.58 -5.79
N ILE A 55 3.18 3.73 -6.06
CA ILE A 55 2.80 5.01 -5.44
C ILE A 55 1.38 5.39 -5.87
N ASN A 56 1.02 5.20 -7.14
CA ASN A 56 -0.32 5.48 -7.64
C ASN A 56 -1.38 4.60 -6.97
N GLU A 57 -1.13 3.29 -6.85
CA GLU A 57 -2.02 2.36 -6.11
C GLU A 57 -2.23 2.83 -4.67
N ALA A 58 -1.14 3.17 -3.97
CA ALA A 58 -1.20 3.66 -2.59
C ALA A 58 -1.99 4.97 -2.46
N GLN A 59 -1.74 5.96 -3.34
CA GLN A 59 -2.42 7.25 -3.31
C GLN A 59 -3.90 7.13 -3.68
N THR A 60 -4.23 6.24 -4.61
CA THR A 60 -5.62 5.95 -5.00
C THR A 60 -6.37 5.34 -3.83
N PHE A 61 -5.75 4.37 -3.14
CA PHE A 61 -6.28 3.78 -1.92
C PHE A 61 -6.49 4.82 -0.81
N LEU A 62 -5.44 5.57 -0.44
CA LEU A 62 -5.51 6.61 0.60
C LEU A 62 -6.61 7.64 0.31
N LYS A 63 -6.71 8.13 -0.93
CA LYS A 63 -7.77 9.04 -1.34
C LYS A 63 -9.17 8.43 -1.19
N GLY A 64 -9.31 7.14 -1.47
CA GLY A 64 -10.58 6.41 -1.31
C GLY A 64 -11.07 6.35 0.14
N ILE A 65 -10.13 6.34 1.09
CA ILE A 65 -10.39 6.29 2.53
C ILE A 65 -10.25 7.66 3.22
N GLY A 66 -10.09 8.75 2.46
CA GLY A 66 -10.05 10.12 2.97
C GLY A 66 -8.72 10.55 3.61
N GLN A 67 -7.60 9.92 3.24
CA GLN A 67 -6.25 10.18 3.75
C GLN A 67 -5.34 10.90 2.76
#